data_AF-A0A2S5B4Q5-F1
#
_entry.id   AF-A0A2S5B4Q5-F1
#
_cell.length_a   1.000
_cell.length_b   1.000
_cell.length_c   1.000
_cell.angle_alpha   90.00
_cell.angle_beta   90.00
_cell.angle_gamma   90.00
#
_symmetry.space_group_name_H-M   'P 1'
#
loop_
_entity.id
_entity.type
_entity.pdbx_description
1 polymer ?
#
loop_
_entity_poly.entity_id
_entity_poly.type
_entity_poly.pdbx_seq_one_letter_code
_entity_poly.pdbx_strand_id
1 'polypeptide(L)'
;MFSAFRSSAPCLKATSRSALNAKRRQTGLYDGRTIQSGNSVGETFNNKTRRTWLPNVHPKRLWSEALGTNLRLKVTSGALRTIDKVGGLDAYLFRMRPERLGEKGMALRQMVQDAHARAKAQRRAVEAQQSPLL
;
A
#
# COMPACT_ATOMS: atom_id res chain seq x y z
N MET A 1 55.04 -7.46 4.09
CA MET A 1 54.11 -8.51 4.58
C MET A 1 53.12 -7.96 5.60
N PHE A 2 52.28 -6.96 5.27
CA PHE A 2 51.18 -6.55 6.15
C PHE A 2 50.04 -5.93 5.33
N SER A 3 48.97 -6.69 5.14
CA SER A 3 47.59 -6.20 5.05
C SER A 3 46.62 -7.39 4.91
N ALA A 4 46.46 -8.13 5.99
CA ALA A 4 45.19 -8.82 6.23
C ALA A 4 44.23 -7.75 6.78
N PHE A 5 43.20 -7.37 6.02
CA PHE A 5 41.81 -7.16 6.49
C PHE A 5 40.94 -6.56 5.38
N ARG A 6 40.11 -7.37 4.72
CA ARG A 6 38.80 -6.90 4.28
C ARG A 6 37.83 -8.07 4.23
N SER A 7 37.34 -8.42 5.41
CA SER A 7 36.11 -9.19 5.58
C SER A 7 34.99 -8.47 4.83
N SER A 8 34.62 -8.93 3.64
CA SER A 8 33.34 -8.60 3.04
C SER A 8 32.32 -9.64 3.51
N ALA A 9 31.91 -9.53 4.77
CA ALA A 9 30.69 -10.21 5.19
C ALA A 9 29.53 -9.61 4.37
N PRO A 10 28.76 -10.42 3.62
CA PRO A 10 27.58 -9.92 2.96
C PRO A 10 26.56 -9.52 4.02
N CYS A 11 26.01 -8.33 3.81
CA CYS A 11 24.91 -7.70 4.54
C CYS A 11 23.99 -8.69 5.26
N LEU A 12 23.96 -8.60 6.58
CA LEU A 12 22.88 -9.18 7.38
C LEU A 12 21.56 -8.56 6.88
N LYS A 13 20.79 -9.33 6.11
CA LYS A 13 19.40 -8.98 5.79
C LYS A 13 18.66 -8.80 7.12
N ALA A 14 18.34 -7.55 7.43
CA ALA A 14 17.64 -7.07 8.61
C ALA A 14 16.78 -8.12 9.33
N THR A 15 17.29 -8.65 10.44
CA THR A 15 16.63 -9.66 11.30
C THR A 15 15.78 -9.04 12.42
N SER A 16 15.57 -7.72 12.41
CA SER A 16 14.77 -7.06 13.45
C SER A 16 13.27 -7.22 13.21
N ARG A 17 12.51 -7.43 14.29
CA ARG A 17 11.03 -7.54 14.25
C ARG A 17 10.37 -6.25 13.71
N SER A 18 11.02 -5.10 13.88
CA SER A 18 10.62 -3.82 13.29
C SER A 18 10.74 -3.82 11.76
N ALA A 19 11.78 -4.47 11.20
CA ALA A 19 11.94 -4.64 9.76
C ALA A 19 10.89 -5.60 9.15
N LEU A 20 10.40 -6.59 9.92
CA LEU A 20 9.32 -7.49 9.48
C LEU A 20 7.94 -6.79 9.45
N ASN A 21 7.68 -5.85 10.36
CA ASN A 21 6.42 -5.10 10.43
C ASN A 21 6.23 -4.14 9.24
N ALA A 22 7.31 -3.57 8.71
CA ALA A 22 7.27 -2.74 7.50
C ALA A 22 6.73 -3.54 6.29
N LYS A 23 7.19 -4.78 6.12
CA LYS A 23 6.86 -5.64 4.97
C LYS A 23 5.37 -5.97 4.86
N ARG A 24 4.70 -6.25 5.99
CA ARG A 24 3.27 -6.61 5.97
C ARG A 24 2.39 -5.43 5.54
N ARG A 25 2.65 -4.22 6.05
CA ARG A 25 1.90 -3.01 5.68
C ARG A 25 2.10 -2.64 4.21
N GLN A 26 3.28 -2.92 3.65
CA GLN A 26 3.65 -2.57 2.27
C GLN A 26 2.97 -3.44 1.20
N THR A 27 2.53 -4.66 1.53
CA THR A 27 1.99 -5.62 0.56
C THR A 27 0.52 -5.42 0.18
N GLY A 28 -0.21 -4.56 0.90
CA GLY A 28 -1.63 -4.32 0.67
C GLY A 28 -2.03 -2.92 1.10
N LEU A 29 -3.33 -2.70 1.28
CA LEU A 29 -3.87 -1.41 1.66
C LEU A 29 -4.30 -1.36 3.12
N TYR A 30 -3.46 -0.72 3.94
CA TYR A 30 -3.60 -0.70 5.39
C TYR A 30 -4.02 0.65 5.98
N ASP A 31 -4.15 1.69 5.16
CA ASP A 31 -4.55 3.05 5.60
C ASP A 31 -3.76 3.53 6.83
N GLY A 32 -2.44 3.39 6.75
CA GLY A 32 -1.55 3.77 7.85
C GLY A 32 -1.55 2.84 9.07
N ARG A 33 -2.42 1.83 9.14
CA ARG A 33 -2.47 0.90 10.28
C ARG A 33 -1.25 -0.01 10.31
N THR A 34 -0.66 -0.14 11.49
CA THR A 34 0.48 -1.00 11.77
C THR A 34 0.15 -1.97 12.91
N ILE A 35 0.98 -2.98 13.06
CA ILE A 35 0.91 -3.90 14.21
C ILE A 35 1.34 -3.11 15.45
N GLN A 36 0.51 -3.14 16.49
CA GLN A 36 0.85 -2.54 17.78
C GLN A 36 1.34 -3.63 18.73
N SER A 37 2.38 -3.32 19.49
CA SER A 37 2.94 -4.19 20.53
C SER A 37 2.82 -3.50 21.88
N GLY A 38 2.47 -4.25 22.92
CA GLY A 38 2.36 -3.71 24.26
C GLY A 38 2.07 -4.80 25.27
N ASN A 39 1.44 -4.43 26.38
CA ASN A 39 1.14 -5.35 27.47
C ASN A 39 -0.37 -5.46 27.67
N SER A 40 -0.85 -6.65 28.01
CA SER A 40 -2.09 -6.82 28.74
C SER A 40 -1.78 -6.56 30.21
N VAL A 41 -2.56 -5.71 30.87
CA VAL A 41 -2.46 -5.46 32.31
C VAL A 41 -3.65 -6.18 32.95
N GLY A 42 -3.38 -7.03 33.94
CA GLY A 42 -4.44 -7.68 34.71
C GLY A 42 -5.08 -6.69 35.67
N GLU A 43 -6.40 -6.71 35.79
CA GLU A 43 -7.19 -5.76 36.59
C GLU A 43 -6.81 -5.80 38.09
N THR A 44 -6.72 -7.00 38.67
CA THR A 44 -6.57 -7.16 40.14
C THR A 44 -5.13 -6.99 40.64
N PHE A 45 -4.16 -7.55 39.92
CA PHE A 45 -2.75 -7.59 40.36
C PHE A 45 -1.80 -6.80 39.46
N ASN A 46 -2.32 -6.03 38.50
CA ASN A 46 -1.55 -5.23 37.54
C ASN A 46 -0.42 -6.01 36.83
N ASN A 47 -0.55 -7.33 36.73
CA ASN A 47 0.41 -8.20 36.09
C ASN A 47 0.50 -7.85 34.60
N LYS A 48 1.72 -7.62 34.10
CA LYS A 48 1.97 -7.17 32.72
C LYS A 48 2.44 -8.32 31.85
N THR A 49 1.60 -8.78 30.93
CA THR A 49 1.93 -9.83 29.95
C THR A 49 2.07 -9.24 28.56
N ARG A 50 3.15 -9.57 27.83
CA ARG A 50 3.37 -9.08 26.46
C ARG A 50 2.25 -9.56 25.52
N ARG A 51 1.65 -8.66 24.74
CA ARG A 51 0.70 -9.00 23.67
C ARG A 51 0.88 -8.14 22.43
N THR A 52 0.32 -8.63 21.32
CA THR A 52 0.36 -7.96 20.02
C THR A 52 -1.06 -7.77 19.50
N TRP A 53 -1.36 -6.57 19.00
CA TRP A 53 -2.64 -6.26 18.36
C TRP A 53 -2.47 -6.14 16.86
N LEU A 54 -3.20 -6.97 16.13
CA LEU A 54 -3.19 -7.00 14.67
C LEU A 54 -4.34 -6.14 14.12
N PRO A 55 -4.11 -5.43 12.99
CA PRO A 55 -5.21 -4.79 12.29
C PRO A 55 -6.13 -5.84 11.65
N ASN A 56 -7.42 -5.50 11.53
CA ASN A 56 -8.42 -6.35 10.89
C ASN A 56 -8.28 -6.29 9.35
N VAL A 57 -7.66 -7.31 8.76
CA VAL A 57 -7.27 -7.38 7.33
C VAL A 57 -8.03 -8.48 6.62
N HIS A 58 -8.67 -8.15 5.49
CA HIS A 58 -9.43 -9.07 4.66
C HIS A 58 -8.92 -9.06 3.21
N PRO A 59 -8.80 -10.22 2.54
CA PRO A 59 -8.64 -10.25 1.10
C PRO A 59 -9.96 -9.88 0.41
N LYS A 60 -9.96 -8.83 -0.40
CA LYS A 60 -11.15 -8.36 -1.14
C LYS A 60 -10.82 -8.09 -2.61
N ARG A 61 -11.84 -8.21 -3.46
CA ARG A 61 -11.79 -7.82 -4.87
C ARG A 61 -12.36 -6.42 -4.97
N LEU A 62 -11.59 -5.48 -5.50
CA LEU A 62 -12.01 -4.10 -5.71
C LEU A 62 -11.96 -3.79 -7.21
N TRP A 63 -13.02 -3.16 -7.71
CA TRP A 63 -13.07 -2.68 -9.08
C TRP A 63 -12.22 -1.42 -9.23
N SER A 64 -11.44 -1.35 -10.31
CA SER A 64 -10.73 -0.13 -10.73
C SER A 64 -11.29 0.28 -12.09
N GLU A 65 -11.75 1.52 -12.20
CA GLU A 65 -12.37 2.06 -13.40
C GLU A 65 -11.31 2.33 -14.46
N ALA A 66 -10.17 2.90 -14.06
CA ALA A 66 -9.07 3.22 -14.97
C ALA A 66 -8.44 1.98 -15.60
N LEU A 67 -8.39 0.87 -14.85
CA LEU A 67 -7.82 -0.41 -15.32
C LEU A 67 -8.87 -1.35 -15.91
N GLY A 68 -10.17 -1.08 -15.73
CA GLY A 68 -11.26 -1.94 -16.19
C GLY A 68 -11.22 -3.37 -15.64
N THR A 69 -10.59 -3.59 -14.48
CA THR A 69 -10.38 -4.93 -13.92
C THR A 69 -10.58 -4.99 -12.41
N ASN A 70 -10.88 -6.20 -11.91
CA ASN A 70 -11.02 -6.49 -10.50
C ASN A 70 -9.68 -6.86 -9.86
N LEU A 71 -9.18 -6.03 -8.94
CA LEU A 71 -7.93 -6.25 -8.21
C LEU A 71 -8.17 -7.02 -6.91
N ARG A 72 -7.46 -8.14 -6.72
CA ARG A 72 -7.43 -8.88 -5.45
C ARG A 72 -6.38 -8.26 -4.51
N LEU A 73 -6.83 -7.58 -3.46
CA LEU A 73 -5.97 -6.87 -2.52
C LEU A 73 -6.24 -7.31 -1.08
N LYS A 74 -5.21 -7.27 -0.23
CA LYS A 74 -5.37 -7.34 1.23
C LYS A 74 -5.70 -5.94 1.72
N VAL A 75 -6.87 -5.77 2.34
CA VAL A 75 -7.39 -4.46 2.73
C VAL A 75 -7.83 -4.49 4.19
N THR A 76 -7.50 -3.44 4.94
CA THR A 76 -8.02 -3.27 6.29
C THR A 76 -9.47 -2.80 6.28
N SER A 77 -10.23 -3.11 7.34
CA SER A 77 -11.62 -2.63 7.45
C SER A 77 -11.72 -1.10 7.46
N GLY A 78 -10.72 -0.41 8.01
CA GLY A 78 -10.60 1.05 7.94
C GLY A 78 -10.43 1.54 6.51
N ALA A 79 -9.50 0.96 5.76
CA ALA A 79 -9.28 1.31 4.36
C ALA A 79 -10.53 1.06 3.49
N LEU A 80 -11.26 -0.04 3.71
CA LEU A 80 -12.53 -0.30 3.01
C LEU A 80 -13.54 0.82 3.25
N ARG A 81 -13.76 1.21 4.52
CA ARG A 81 -14.66 2.31 4.85
C ARG A 81 -14.24 3.63 4.20
N THR A 82 -12.93 3.88 4.10
CA THR A 82 -12.40 5.09 3.45
C THR A 82 -12.60 5.04 1.93
N ILE A 83 -12.44 3.87 1.30
CA ILE A 83 -12.71 3.66 -0.13
C ILE A 83 -14.19 3.95 -0.43
N ASP A 84 -15.10 3.39 0.37
CA ASP A 84 -16.54 3.59 0.20
C ASP A 84 -16.91 5.07 0.38
N LYS A 85 -16.32 5.75 1.39
CA LYS A 85 -16.54 7.18 1.63
C LYS A 85 -16.06 8.07 0.48
N VAL A 86 -14.96 7.70 -0.18
CA VAL A 86 -14.38 8.48 -1.29
C VAL A 86 -15.06 8.13 -2.62
N GLY A 87 -15.77 7.01 -2.70
CA GLY A 87 -16.53 6.61 -3.88
C GLY A 87 -15.76 5.72 -4.85
N GLY A 88 -14.77 4.94 -4.36
CA GLY A 88 -14.07 3.96 -5.20
C GLY A 88 -12.56 3.88 -4.94
N LEU A 89 -11.93 2.86 -5.54
CA LEU A 89 -10.51 2.58 -5.34
C LEU A 89 -9.62 3.67 -5.95
N ASP A 90 -9.91 4.09 -7.18
CA ASP A 90 -9.05 5.02 -7.92
C ASP A 90 -9.03 6.39 -7.26
N ALA A 91 -10.20 6.90 -6.86
CA ALA A 91 -10.33 8.15 -6.11
C ALA A 91 -9.61 8.08 -4.74
N TYR A 92 -9.68 6.93 -4.07
CA TYR A 92 -8.94 6.69 -2.83
C TYR A 92 -7.41 6.77 -3.06
N LEU A 93 -6.88 6.16 -4.13
CA LEU A 93 -5.43 6.20 -4.43
C LEU A 93 -4.91 7.62 -4.68
N PHE A 94 -5.73 8.48 -5.28
CA PHE A 94 -5.37 9.87 -5.54
C PHE A 94 -5.47 10.77 -4.31
N ARG A 95 -6.54 10.61 -3.51
CA ARG A 95 -6.82 11.49 -2.37
C ARG A 95 -5.92 11.22 -1.17
N MET A 96 -5.44 10.00 -1.02
CA MET A 96 -4.69 9.58 0.16
C MET A 96 -3.21 9.95 0.10
N ARG A 97 -2.64 10.23 1.27
CA ARG A 97 -1.21 10.49 1.45
C ARG A 97 -0.36 9.25 1.12
N PRO A 98 0.82 9.41 0.51
CA PRO A 98 1.67 8.29 0.09
C PRO A 98 2.07 7.39 1.27
N GLU A 99 2.34 7.99 2.43
CA GLU A 99 2.67 7.27 3.66
C GLU A 99 1.57 6.26 4.04
N ARG A 100 0.28 6.62 3.93
CA ARG A 100 -0.83 5.74 4.32
C ARG A 100 -1.06 4.60 3.32
N LEU A 101 -0.71 4.83 2.06
CA LEU A 101 -0.92 3.90 0.95
C LEU A 101 0.07 2.72 0.98
N GLY A 102 1.31 2.97 1.41
CA GLY A 102 2.40 2.00 1.34
C GLY A 102 2.85 1.71 -0.09
N GLU A 103 3.85 0.84 -0.25
CA GLU A 103 4.47 0.56 -1.54
C GLU A 103 3.48 -0.01 -2.58
N LYS A 104 2.68 -1.02 -2.20
CA LYS A 104 1.70 -1.61 -3.11
C LYS A 104 0.68 -0.58 -3.59
N GLY A 105 0.21 0.27 -2.69
CA GLY A 105 -0.73 1.31 -3.03
C GLY A 105 -0.13 2.39 -3.92
N MET A 106 1.13 2.78 -3.69
CA MET A 106 1.85 3.71 -4.58
C MET A 106 2.07 3.13 -5.98
N ALA A 107 2.40 1.84 -6.08
CA ALA A 107 2.50 1.15 -7.36
C ALA A 107 1.16 1.16 -8.10
N LEU A 108 0.05 0.88 -7.41
CA LEU A 108 -1.29 0.97 -8.02
C LEU A 108 -1.62 2.39 -8.47
N ARG A 109 -1.28 3.40 -7.68
CA ARG A 109 -1.48 4.80 -8.05
C ARG A 109 -0.75 5.14 -9.34
N GLN A 110 0.51 4.72 -9.50
CA GLN A 110 1.26 4.93 -10.74
C GLN A 110 0.61 4.21 -11.93
N MET A 111 0.21 2.95 -11.76
CA MET A 111 -0.49 2.20 -12.81
C MET A 111 -1.77 2.90 -13.28
N VAL A 112 -2.56 3.45 -12.34
CA VAL A 112 -3.78 4.20 -12.62
C VAL A 112 -3.47 5.52 -13.32
N GLN A 113 -2.40 6.23 -12.92
CA GLN A 113 -1.93 7.45 -13.60
C GLN A 113 -1.55 7.18 -15.05
N ASP A 114 -0.78 6.11 -15.29
CA ASP A 114 -0.37 5.71 -16.62
C ASP A 114 -1.57 5.33 -17.50
N ALA A 115 -2.55 4.63 -16.92
CA ALA A 115 -3.79 4.29 -17.62
C ALA A 115 -4.58 5.54 -18.03
N HIS A 116 -4.74 6.53 -17.13
CA HIS A 116 -5.36 7.80 -17.46
C HIS A 116 -4.58 8.59 -18.51
N ALA A 117 -3.25 8.59 -18.44
CA ALA A 117 -2.40 9.27 -19.41
C ALA A 117 -2.56 8.66 -20.81
N ARG A 118 -2.58 7.32 -20.90
CA ARG A 118 -2.83 6.58 -22.16
C ARG A 118 -4.22 6.89 -22.72
N ALA A 119 -5.26 6.84 -21.88
CA ALA A 119 -6.62 7.16 -22.29
C ALA A 119 -6.74 8.62 -22.79
N LYS A 120 -6.08 9.56 -22.11
CA LYS A 120 -6.03 10.97 -22.54
C LYS A 120 -5.30 11.14 -23.88
N ALA A 121 -4.18 10.43 -24.09
CA ALA A 121 -3.45 10.46 -25.35
C ALA A 121 -4.28 9.89 -26.52
N GLN A 122 -4.99 8.79 -26.29
CA GLN A 122 -5.91 8.21 -27.28
C GLN A 122 -7.02 9.19 -27.66
N ARG A 123 -7.67 9.82 -26.67
CA ARG A 123 -8.70 10.84 -26.90
C ARG A 123 -8.19 12.00 -27.77
N ARG A 124 -6.99 12.51 -27.46
CA ARG A 124 -6.35 13.57 -28.23
C ARG A 124 -6.00 13.15 -29.66
N ALA A 125 -5.55 11.91 -29.87
CA ALA A 125 -5.26 11.39 -31.20
C ALA A 125 -6.53 11.28 -32.07
N VAL A 126 -7.65 10.85 -31.47
CA VAL A 126 -8.95 10.79 -32.14
C VAL A 126 -9.45 12.19 -32.50
N GLU A 127 -9.34 13.16 -31.59
CA GLU A 127 -9.72 14.56 -31.82
C GLU A 127 -8.91 15.20 -32.97
N ALA A 128 -7.60 14.94 -33.01
CA ALA A 128 -6.73 15.42 -34.09
C ALA A 128 -7.09 14.82 -35.46
N GLN A 129 -7.53 13.55 -35.51
CA GLN A 129 -8.00 12.90 -36.74
C GLN A 129 -9.38 13.42 -37.19
N GLN A 130 -10.20 13.86 -36.25
CA GLN A 130 -11.57 14.36 -36.48
C GLN A 130 -11.64 15.85 -36.77
N SER A 131 -10.51 16.54 -36.95
CA SER A 131 -10.47 17.94 -37.39
C SER A 131 -10.46 17.99 -38.92
N PRO A 132 -11.62 18.05 -39.62
CA PRO A 132 -11.62 18.27 -41.05
C PRO A 132 -11.00 19.65 -41.32
N LEU A 133 -10.00 19.65 -42.21
CA LEU A 133 -9.40 20.86 -42.76
C LEU A 133 -10.51 21.67 -43.45
N LEU A 134 -10.71 22.93 -43.02
CA LEU A 134 -11.28 23.96 -43.88
C LEU A 134 -10.20 24.45 -44.85
#